data_AF-A0AAD6GK04-F1
#
_entry.id   AF-A0AAD6GK04-F1
#
_cell.length_a   1.000
_cell.length_b   1.000
_cell.length_c   1.000
_cell.angle_alpha   90.00
_cell.angle_beta   90.00
_cell.angle_gamma   90.00
#
_symmetry.space_group_name_H-M   'P 1'
#
loop_
_entity.id
_entity.type
_entity.pdbx_description
1 polymer ?
#
loop_
_entity_poly.entity_id
_entity_poly.type
_entity_poly.pdbx_seq_one_letter_code
_entity_poly.pdbx_strand_id
1 'polypeptide(L)'
;MRTSTLVAVSAGTVITGLLAYAAYFDHKRQTDPEFRKSLKRNNRRLAKVVKEEEEAQGAAQREAIKAAVQSVKAEGFPTDLEEKESYFMNQVAKGEGLCSEGDNQIEAAIAFYKALKVYPQPKDLISIYDKTVPKEVLEILAEMVAMDASLNLGGTFTGGAAAPSTDNHGVE
;
A
#
# COMPACT_ATOMS: atom_id res chain seq x y z
N MET A 1 -46.86 19.52 53.50
CA MET A 1 -45.43 19.18 53.74
C MET A 1 -45.17 17.67 53.73
N ARG A 2 -45.96 16.82 54.41
CA ARG A 2 -45.72 15.36 54.47
C ARG A 2 -45.80 14.62 53.12
N THR A 3 -46.67 15.05 52.21
CA THR A 3 -46.86 14.43 50.87
C THR A 3 -45.70 14.71 49.93
N SER A 4 -45.18 15.94 49.88
CA SER A 4 -44.02 16.30 49.06
C SER A 4 -42.75 15.55 49.49
N THR A 5 -42.55 15.36 50.79
CA THR A 5 -41.45 14.53 51.32
C THR A 5 -41.62 13.05 50.94
N LEU A 6 -42.83 12.51 51.02
CA LEU A 6 -43.12 11.12 50.62
C LEU A 6 -42.87 10.90 49.11
N VAL A 7 -43.28 11.85 48.26
CA VAL A 7 -43.07 11.81 46.81
C VAL A 7 -41.58 11.94 46.48
N ALA A 8 -40.84 12.83 47.14
CA ALA A 8 -39.40 12.98 46.92
C ALA A 8 -38.62 11.73 47.32
N VAL A 9 -38.98 11.10 48.46
CA VAL A 9 -38.31 9.88 48.94
C VAL A 9 -38.63 8.68 48.05
N SER A 10 -39.89 8.54 47.60
CA SER A 10 -40.28 7.46 46.67
C SER A 10 -39.67 7.63 45.28
N ALA A 11 -39.64 8.85 44.73
CA ALA A 11 -38.98 9.11 43.46
C ALA A 11 -37.45 8.87 43.54
N GLY A 12 -36.80 9.30 44.62
CA GLY A 12 -35.36 9.09 44.83
C GLY A 12 -35.01 7.61 44.88
N THR A 13 -35.77 6.81 45.63
CA THR A 13 -35.52 5.36 45.75
C THR A 13 -35.69 4.61 44.43
N VAL A 14 -36.69 4.98 43.61
CA VAL A 14 -36.87 4.39 42.27
C VAL A 14 -35.70 4.73 41.35
N ILE A 15 -35.28 6.00 41.31
CA ILE A 15 -34.13 6.43 40.47
C ILE A 15 -32.86 5.70 40.90
N THR A 16 -32.58 5.63 42.20
CA THR A 16 -31.40 4.92 42.72
C THR A 16 -31.45 3.42 42.39
N GLY A 17 -32.63 2.80 42.51
CA GLY A 17 -32.82 1.39 42.14
C GLY A 17 -32.55 1.12 40.66
N LEU A 18 -33.02 2.00 39.77
CA LEU A 18 -32.77 1.89 38.33
C LEU A 18 -31.30 2.08 37.98
N LEU A 19 -30.62 3.06 38.59
CA LEU A 19 -29.19 3.28 38.39
C LEU A 19 -28.35 2.10 38.90
N ALA A 20 -28.69 1.57 40.08
CA ALA A 20 -28.03 0.38 40.63
C ALA A 20 -28.23 -0.84 39.73
N TYR A 21 -29.44 -1.04 39.20
CA TYR A 21 -29.72 -2.13 38.26
C TYR A 21 -28.99 -1.95 36.93
N ALA A 22 -28.93 -0.73 36.38
CA ALA A 22 -28.18 -0.43 35.17
C ALA A 22 -26.68 -0.72 35.34
N ALA A 23 -26.09 -0.29 36.47
CA ALA A 23 -24.69 -0.58 36.79
C ALA A 23 -24.44 -2.09 36.97
N TYR A 24 -25.32 -2.80 37.68
CA TYR A 24 -25.25 -4.26 37.81
C TYR A 24 -25.34 -4.96 36.46
N PHE A 25 -26.29 -4.56 35.62
CA PHE A 25 -26.53 -5.17 34.32
C PHE A 25 -25.36 -4.94 33.36
N ASP A 26 -24.79 -3.73 33.34
CA ASP A 26 -23.59 -3.43 32.56
C ASP A 26 -22.38 -4.25 33.05
N HIS A 27 -22.18 -4.35 34.36
CA HIS A 27 -21.12 -5.17 34.93
C HIS A 27 -21.27 -6.66 34.60
N LYS A 28 -22.50 -7.19 34.71
CA LYS A 28 -22.83 -8.58 34.36
C LYS A 28 -22.59 -8.88 32.89
N ARG A 29 -22.90 -7.93 32.00
CA ARG A 29 -22.64 -8.06 30.56
C ARG A 29 -21.14 -8.06 30.24
N GLN A 30 -20.33 -7.27 30.94
CA GLN A 30 -18.89 -7.19 30.72
C GLN A 30 -18.12 -8.39 31.28
N THR A 31 -18.66 -9.09 32.28
CA THR A 31 -18.05 -10.27 32.91
C THR A 31 -18.43 -11.61 32.25
N ASP A 32 -19.30 -11.59 31.22
CA ASP A 32 -19.71 -12.80 30.51
C ASP A 32 -18.54 -13.40 29.69
N PRO A 33 -18.14 -14.66 29.94
CA PRO A 33 -17.09 -15.34 29.17
C PRO A 33 -17.42 -15.46 27.68
N GLU A 34 -18.69 -15.59 27.29
CA GLU A 34 -19.09 -15.66 25.89
C GLU A 34 -18.90 -14.31 25.19
N PHE A 35 -19.14 -13.19 25.89
CA PHE A 35 -18.87 -11.86 25.34
C PHE A 35 -17.38 -11.67 25.02
N ARG A 36 -16.48 -12.06 25.94
CA ARG A 36 -15.02 -11.99 25.74
C ARG A 36 -14.56 -12.88 24.59
N LYS A 37 -15.10 -14.10 24.48
CA LYS A 37 -14.85 -14.99 23.33
C LYS A 37 -15.33 -14.37 22.02
N SER A 38 -16.51 -13.76 22.02
CA SER A 38 -17.08 -13.12 20.84
C SER A 38 -16.23 -11.93 20.37
N LEU A 39 -15.69 -11.14 21.30
CA LEU A 39 -14.82 -10.00 21.02
C LEU A 39 -13.49 -10.45 20.43
N LYS A 40 -12.86 -11.49 21.00
CA LYS A 40 -11.65 -12.11 20.42
C LYS A 40 -11.90 -12.68 19.03
N ARG A 41 -13.04 -13.34 18.80
CA ARG A 41 -13.44 -13.87 17.49
C ARG A 41 -13.64 -12.75 16.47
N ASN A 42 -14.35 -11.69 16.84
CA ASN A 42 -14.62 -10.56 15.97
C ASN A 42 -13.34 -9.80 15.64
N ASN A 43 -12.48 -9.55 16.61
CA ASN A 43 -11.19 -8.90 16.39
C ASN A 43 -10.29 -9.74 15.46
N ARG A 44 -10.24 -11.07 15.66
CA ARG A 44 -9.53 -11.97 14.73
C ARG A 44 -10.13 -11.97 13.31
N ARG A 45 -11.46 -11.84 13.18
CA ARG A 45 -12.12 -11.74 11.88
C ARG A 45 -11.78 -10.42 11.19
N LEU A 46 -11.86 -9.30 11.90
CA LEU A 46 -11.47 -7.99 11.38
C LEU A 46 -10.01 -7.99 10.94
N ALA A 47 -9.10 -8.49 11.78
CA ALA A 47 -7.69 -8.59 11.41
C ALA A 47 -7.44 -9.46 10.17
N LYS A 48 -8.24 -10.52 9.97
CA LYS A 48 -8.18 -11.33 8.74
C LYS A 48 -8.71 -10.58 7.53
N VAL A 49 -9.86 -9.91 7.67
CA VAL A 49 -10.48 -9.14 6.59
C VAL A 49 -9.57 -7.98 6.17
N VAL A 50 -9.01 -7.23 7.12
CA VAL A 50 -8.04 -6.17 6.83
C VAL A 50 -6.83 -6.73 6.10
N LYS A 51 -6.26 -7.85 6.57
CA LYS A 51 -5.13 -8.48 5.89
C LYS A 51 -5.49 -8.98 4.47
N GLU A 52 -6.66 -9.57 4.30
CA GLU A 52 -7.13 -10.06 2.99
C GLU A 52 -7.43 -8.90 2.04
N GLU A 53 -7.97 -7.79 2.55
CA GLU A 53 -8.16 -6.54 1.79
C GLU A 53 -6.83 -5.90 1.40
N GLU A 54 -5.84 -5.85 2.30
CA GLU A 54 -4.49 -5.38 2.01
C GLU A 54 -3.80 -6.25 0.94
N GLU A 55 -3.89 -7.57 1.06
CA GLU A 55 -3.34 -8.51 0.08
C GLU A 55 -4.06 -8.40 -1.28
N ALA A 56 -5.39 -8.26 -1.29
CA ALA A 56 -6.18 -8.09 -2.50
C ALA A 56 -5.92 -6.73 -3.17
N GLN A 57 -5.79 -5.65 -2.41
CA GLN A 57 -5.43 -4.33 -2.92
C GLN A 57 -4.03 -4.35 -3.52
N GLY A 58 -3.05 -4.96 -2.84
CA GLY A 58 -1.70 -5.12 -3.36
C GLY A 58 -1.67 -5.97 -4.64
N ALA A 59 -2.46 -7.05 -4.71
CA ALA A 59 -2.56 -7.87 -5.92
C ALA A 59 -3.20 -7.11 -7.10
N ALA A 60 -4.28 -6.37 -6.86
CA ALA A 60 -4.93 -5.54 -7.87
C ALA A 60 -4.02 -4.42 -8.38
N GLN A 61 -3.25 -3.79 -7.47
CA GLN A 61 -2.27 -2.76 -7.82
C GLN A 61 -1.18 -3.33 -8.73
N ARG A 62 -0.64 -4.52 -8.40
CA ARG A 62 0.34 -5.22 -9.24
C ARG A 62 -0.21 -5.60 -10.61
N GLU A 63 -1.46 -6.05 -10.69
CA GLU A 63 -2.10 -6.37 -11.96
C GLU A 63 -2.28 -5.12 -12.83
N ALA A 64 -2.70 -4.00 -12.23
CA ALA A 64 -2.80 -2.71 -12.90
C ALA A 64 -1.43 -2.22 -13.42
N ILE A 65 -0.38 -2.33 -12.59
CA ILE A 65 1.00 -2.03 -12.99
C ILE A 65 1.41 -2.88 -14.18
N LYS A 66 1.16 -4.20 -14.13
CA LYS A 66 1.53 -5.12 -15.21
C LYS A 66 0.80 -4.81 -16.52
N ALA A 67 -0.51 -4.55 -16.44
CA ALA A 67 -1.30 -4.19 -17.62
C ALA A 67 -0.80 -2.87 -18.23
N ALA A 68 -0.45 -1.90 -17.41
CA ALA A 68 0.07 -0.62 -17.87
C ALA A 68 1.48 -0.74 -18.48
N VAL A 69 2.37 -1.55 -17.92
CA VAL A 69 3.68 -1.81 -18.55
C VAL A 69 3.51 -2.51 -19.90
N GLN A 70 2.56 -3.44 -20.03
CA GLN A 70 2.28 -4.11 -21.30
C GLN A 70 1.72 -3.16 -22.36
N SER A 71 0.82 -2.25 -21.99
CA SER A 71 0.31 -1.25 -22.95
C SER A 71 1.42 -0.32 -23.44
N VAL A 72 2.31 0.10 -22.55
CA VAL A 72 3.47 0.93 -22.91
C VAL A 72 4.44 0.21 -23.83
N LYS A 73 4.72 -1.07 -23.59
CA LYS A 73 5.54 -1.88 -24.50
C LYS A 73 4.89 -2.05 -25.88
N ALA A 74 3.56 -2.06 -25.96
CA ALA A 74 2.81 -2.18 -27.21
C ALA A 74 2.76 -0.87 -28.02
N GLU A 75 2.74 0.30 -27.37
CA GLU A 75 2.79 1.61 -28.02
C GLU A 75 4.09 1.85 -28.82
N GLY A 76 5.18 1.18 -28.41
CA GLY A 76 6.49 1.37 -29.00
C GLY A 76 7.16 2.66 -28.53
N PHE A 77 8.43 2.83 -28.92
CA PHE A 77 9.26 3.97 -28.52
C PHE A 77 9.76 4.71 -29.77
N PRO A 78 9.94 6.04 -29.69
CA PRO A 78 10.51 6.80 -30.81
C PRO A 78 11.90 6.24 -31.16
N THR A 79 12.19 6.15 -32.46
CA THR A 79 13.45 5.60 -32.96
C THR A 79 14.48 6.69 -33.24
N ASP A 80 14.02 7.88 -33.62
CA ASP A 80 14.86 9.03 -33.94
C ASP A 80 15.47 9.68 -32.69
N LEU A 81 16.65 10.27 -32.82
CA LEU A 81 17.39 10.85 -31.70
C LEU A 81 16.70 12.11 -31.15
N GLU A 82 16.21 12.97 -32.04
CA GLU A 82 15.56 14.23 -31.65
C GLU A 82 14.20 13.96 -30.97
N GLU A 83 13.46 12.99 -31.50
CA GLU A 83 12.20 12.54 -30.90
C GLU A 83 12.42 11.84 -29.55
N LYS A 84 13.51 11.09 -29.38
CA LYS A 84 13.85 10.45 -28.09
C LYS A 84 14.15 11.47 -27.00
N GLU A 85 14.90 12.53 -27.32
CA GLU A 85 15.21 13.59 -26.36
C GLU A 85 13.94 14.32 -25.92
N SER A 86 13.08 14.71 -26.86
CA SER A 86 11.80 15.34 -26.55
C SER A 86 10.90 14.41 -25.73
N TYR A 87 10.81 13.13 -26.13
CA TYR A 87 10.03 12.14 -25.40
C TYR A 87 10.54 11.94 -23.97
N PHE A 88 11.86 11.81 -23.79
CA PHE A 88 12.50 11.71 -22.49
C PHE A 88 12.12 12.88 -21.58
N MET A 89 12.29 14.12 -22.05
CA MET A 89 12.02 15.32 -21.26
C MET A 89 10.53 15.41 -20.87
N ASN A 90 9.63 15.09 -21.80
CA ASN A 90 8.20 15.06 -21.52
C ASN A 90 7.84 14.01 -20.45
N GLN A 91 8.44 12.82 -20.51
CA GLN A 91 8.17 11.76 -19.54
C GLN A 91 8.75 12.10 -18.15
N VAL A 92 9.94 12.67 -18.07
CA VAL A 92 10.52 13.11 -16.79
C VAL A 92 9.66 14.21 -16.16
N ALA A 93 9.29 15.24 -16.93
CA ALA A 93 8.43 16.31 -16.45
C ALA A 93 7.06 15.78 -15.98
N LYS A 94 6.47 14.83 -16.72
CA LYS A 94 5.23 14.17 -16.33
C LYS A 94 5.39 13.37 -15.03
N GLY A 95 6.46 12.59 -14.90
CA GLY A 95 6.76 11.82 -13.69
C GLY A 95 6.95 12.71 -12.46
N GLU A 96 7.70 13.80 -12.59
CA GLU A 96 7.94 14.76 -11.50
C GLU A 96 6.66 15.52 -11.09
N GLY A 97 5.81 15.89 -12.05
CA GLY A 97 4.50 16.48 -11.77
C GLY A 97 3.61 15.54 -10.97
N LEU A 98 3.51 14.28 -11.38
CA LEU A 98 2.72 13.25 -10.68
C LEU A 98 3.27 12.92 -9.29
N CYS A 99 4.59 12.95 -9.11
CA CYS A 99 5.22 12.84 -7.80
C CYS A 99 4.86 14.01 -6.86
N SER A 100 4.65 15.21 -7.41
CA SER A 100 4.30 16.40 -6.63
C SER A 100 2.84 16.41 -6.18
N GLU A 101 1.95 15.82 -6.99
CA GLU A 101 0.52 15.70 -6.69
C GLU A 101 0.20 14.56 -5.71
N GLY A 102 1.04 13.51 -5.66
CA GLY A 102 0.96 12.43 -4.66
C GLY A 102 -0.13 11.37 -4.93
N ASP A 103 -1.05 11.60 -5.86
CA ASP A 103 -2.23 10.74 -6.06
C ASP A 103 -2.01 9.58 -7.06
N ASN A 104 -0.91 9.56 -7.83
CA ASN A 104 -0.74 8.61 -8.95
C ASN A 104 0.68 8.05 -9.07
N GLN A 105 1.14 7.34 -8.03
CA GLN A 105 2.49 6.75 -7.95
C GLN A 105 2.79 5.76 -9.08
N ILE A 106 1.77 5.00 -9.52
CA ILE A 106 1.90 4.05 -10.64
C ILE A 106 2.15 4.79 -11.96
N GLU A 107 1.42 5.87 -12.22
CA GLU A 107 1.58 6.64 -13.45
C GLU A 107 2.92 7.39 -13.48
N ALA A 108 3.37 7.88 -12.33
CA ALA A 108 4.70 8.44 -12.17
C ALA A 108 5.79 7.40 -12.50
N ALA A 109 5.69 6.19 -11.95
CA ALA A 109 6.62 5.10 -12.23
C ALA A 109 6.63 4.70 -13.72
N ILE A 110 5.46 4.69 -14.38
CA ILE A 110 5.36 4.44 -15.83
C ILE A 110 6.11 5.51 -16.63
N ALA A 111 5.97 6.78 -16.27
CA ALA A 111 6.65 7.87 -16.94
C ALA A 111 8.19 7.75 -16.78
N PHE A 112 8.69 7.44 -15.58
CA PHE A 112 10.11 7.18 -15.37
C PHE A 112 10.61 5.93 -16.10
N TYR A 113 9.80 4.86 -16.18
CA TYR A 113 10.12 3.67 -16.97
C TYR A 113 10.24 3.99 -18.46
N LYS A 114 9.31 4.79 -19.00
CA LYS A 114 9.36 5.27 -20.39
C LYS A 114 10.64 6.08 -20.66
N ALA A 115 11.00 6.97 -19.73
CA ALA A 115 12.23 7.75 -19.80
C ALA A 115 13.50 6.87 -19.78
N LEU A 116 13.55 5.87 -18.89
CA LEU A 116 14.66 4.90 -18.84
C LEU A 116 14.83 4.14 -20.15
N LYS A 117 13.74 3.84 -20.86
CA LYS A 117 13.81 3.01 -22.05
C LYS A 117 14.38 3.73 -23.27
N VAL A 118 14.21 5.05 -23.34
CA VAL A 118 14.76 5.88 -24.42
C VAL A 118 16.15 6.44 -24.10
N TYR A 119 16.61 6.33 -22.85
CA TYR A 119 17.89 6.88 -22.40
C TYR A 119 19.07 5.96 -22.77
N PRO A 120 20.18 6.51 -23.30
CA PRO A 120 21.32 5.71 -23.77
C PRO A 120 22.08 4.99 -22.65
N GLN A 121 22.11 5.54 -21.43
CA GLN A 121 22.81 4.97 -20.26
C GLN A 121 21.90 4.83 -19.04
N PRO A 122 20.98 3.85 -19.02
CA PRO A 122 19.93 3.79 -18.00
C PRO A 122 20.46 3.57 -16.57
N LYS A 123 21.70 3.07 -16.41
CA LYS A 123 22.40 2.94 -15.13
C LYS A 123 22.82 4.27 -14.50
N ASP A 124 23.06 5.31 -15.31
CA ASP A 124 23.41 6.62 -14.77
C ASP A 124 22.14 7.34 -14.33
N LEU A 125 21.09 7.24 -15.15
CA LEU A 125 19.78 7.82 -14.85
C LEU A 125 19.14 7.23 -13.58
N ILE A 126 19.29 5.93 -13.34
CA ILE A 126 18.74 5.30 -12.14
C ILE A 126 19.39 5.84 -10.86
N SER A 127 20.67 6.20 -10.90
CA SER A 127 21.39 6.78 -9.76
C SER A 127 20.93 8.19 -9.40
N ILE A 128 20.35 8.90 -10.38
CA ILE A 128 19.71 10.21 -10.18
C ILE A 128 18.34 10.00 -9.55
N TYR A 129 17.55 9.07 -10.10
CA TYR A 129 16.22 8.77 -9.55
C TYR A 129 16.25 8.29 -8.10
N ASP A 130 17.25 7.49 -7.72
CA ASP A 130 17.46 7.06 -6.34
C ASP A 130 17.57 8.23 -5.34
N LYS A 131 17.98 9.42 -5.81
CA LYS A 131 18.15 10.62 -4.98
C LYS A 131 16.99 11.61 -5.09
N THR A 132 16.29 11.66 -6.22
CA THR A 132 15.32 12.72 -6.51
C THR A 132 13.87 12.24 -6.48
N VAL A 133 13.62 10.94 -6.68
CA VAL A 133 12.26 10.37 -6.77
C VAL A 133 11.85 9.78 -5.42
N PRO A 134 10.58 9.96 -4.99
CA PRO A 134 10.07 9.35 -3.76
C PRO A 134 10.21 7.82 -3.76
N LYS A 135 10.51 7.24 -2.58
CA LYS A 135 10.77 5.80 -2.42
C LYS A 135 9.62 4.91 -2.92
N GLU A 136 8.37 5.33 -2.70
CA GLU A 136 7.17 4.59 -3.11
C GLU A 136 7.11 4.41 -4.64
N VAL A 137 7.50 5.45 -5.40
CA VAL A 137 7.56 5.40 -6.87
C VAL A 137 8.75 4.57 -7.35
N LEU A 138 9.89 4.65 -6.65
CA LEU A 138 11.08 3.83 -6.95
C LEU A 138 10.82 2.33 -6.76
N GLU A 139 10.09 1.93 -5.72
CA GLU A 139 9.74 0.53 -5.48
C GLU A 139 8.86 -0.03 -6.61
N ILE A 140 7.88 0.74 -7.08
CA ILE A 140 7.05 0.38 -8.24
C ILE A 140 7.90 0.30 -9.51
N LEU A 141 8.77 1.28 -9.74
CA LEU A 141 9.69 1.28 -10.88
C LEU A 141 10.61 0.05 -10.87
N ALA A 142 11.01 -0.44 -9.68
CA ALA A 142 11.86 -1.62 -9.53
C ALA A 142 11.17 -2.86 -10.05
N GLU A 143 9.90 -3.01 -9.68
CA GLU A 143 9.06 -4.10 -10.12
C GLU A 143 8.87 -4.06 -11.64
N MET A 144 8.63 -2.88 -12.23
CA MET A 144 8.52 -2.71 -13.69
C MET A 144 9.81 -3.06 -14.43
N VAL A 145 10.97 -2.63 -13.92
CA VAL A 145 12.27 -2.93 -14.52
C VAL A 145 12.63 -4.42 -14.40
N ALA A 146 12.34 -5.06 -13.27
CA ALA A 146 12.56 -6.49 -13.09
C ALA A 146 11.76 -7.35 -14.08
N MET A 147 10.58 -6.87 -14.51
CA MET A 147 9.76 -7.49 -15.55
C MET A 147 10.24 -7.20 -16.98
N ASP A 148 11.24 -6.34 -17.16
CA ASP A 148 11.79 -5.98 -18.47
C ASP A 148 13.26 -6.41 -18.61
N ALA A 149 13.45 -7.59 -19.19
CA ALA A 149 14.77 -8.15 -19.48
C ALA A 149 15.63 -7.25 -20.40
N SER A 150 15.04 -6.28 -21.10
CA SER A 150 15.77 -5.34 -21.95
C SER A 150 16.47 -4.21 -21.18
N LEU A 151 16.11 -4.03 -19.90
CA LEU A 151 16.73 -3.09 -18.96
C LEU A 151 17.53 -3.89 -17.91
N ASN A 152 18.58 -4.59 -18.35
CA ASN A 152 19.43 -5.34 -17.42
C ASN A 152 20.34 -4.39 -16.63
N LEU A 153 19.78 -3.79 -15.57
CA LEU A 153 20.47 -2.82 -14.71
C LEU A 153 21.46 -3.45 -13.73
N GLY A 154 21.58 -4.79 -13.70
CA GLY A 154 22.59 -5.53 -12.97
C GLY A 154 22.66 -5.19 -11.48
N GLY A 155 21.79 -5.76 -10.66
CA GLY A 155 21.88 -5.75 -9.18
C GLY A 155 21.75 -4.40 -8.46
N THR A 156 22.01 -3.27 -9.13
CA THR A 156 22.04 -1.93 -8.55
C THR A 156 20.69 -1.48 -8.01
N PHE A 157 19.58 -2.02 -8.54
CA PHE A 157 18.23 -1.67 -8.13
C PHE A 157 17.55 -2.71 -7.23
N THR A 158 18.03 -3.95 -7.24
CA THR A 158 17.39 -5.10 -6.57
C THR A 158 18.10 -5.50 -5.28
N GLY A 159 18.70 -4.54 -4.58
CA GLY A 159 19.34 -4.77 -3.29
C GLY A 159 18.30 -5.03 -2.19
N GLY A 160 17.73 -6.25 -2.13
CA GLY A 160 16.87 -6.62 -1.01
C GLY A 160 15.99 -7.86 -1.14
N ALA A 161 15.92 -8.56 -2.29
CA ALA A 161 15.17 -9.80 -2.40
C ALA A 161 16.12 -10.98 -2.67
N ALA A 162 16.37 -11.76 -1.62
CA ALA A 162 17.24 -12.93 -1.62
C ALA A 162 16.89 -13.92 -2.74
N ALA A 163 17.85 -14.15 -3.65
CA ALA A 163 17.90 -15.35 -4.46
C ALA A 163 18.62 -16.46 -3.67
N PRO A 164 18.07 -17.69 -3.59
CA PRO A 164 18.76 -18.80 -2.95
C PRO A 164 19.92 -19.23 -3.85
N SER A 165 21.14 -19.18 -3.31
CA SER A 165 22.34 -19.73 -3.94
C SER A 165 22.18 -21.23 -4.15
N THR A 166 21.95 -21.64 -5.40
CA THR A 166 22.08 -23.02 -5.84
C THR A 166 23.48 -23.19 -6.42
N ASP A 167 24.47 -23.35 -5.55
CA ASP A 167 25.77 -23.87 -5.97
C ASP A 167 25.68 -25.39 -6.08
N ASN A 168 25.37 -25.81 -7.30
CA ASN A 168 25.58 -27.15 -7.79
C ASN A 168 27.06 -27.29 -8.15
N HIS A 169 27.84 -28.02 -7.36
CA HIS A 169 29.18 -28.44 -7.76
C HIS A 169 29.29 -29.96 -7.63
N GLY A 170 29.14 -30.63 -8.77
CA GLY A 170 29.74 -31.93 -9.02
C GLY A 170 30.63 -31.79 -10.25
N VAL A 171 31.88 -32.22 -10.17
CA VAL A 171 32.47 -33.25 -11.04
C VAL A 171 33.91 -33.56 -10.59
N GLU A 172 34.16 -34.87 -10.55
CA GLU A 172 35.42 -35.61 -10.79
C GLU A 172 36.55 -35.59 -9.73
#